data_AF-A0A2U9QY07-F1
#
_entry.id   AF-A0A2U9QY07-F1
#
_cell.length_a   1.000
_cell.length_b   1.000
_cell.length_c   1.000
_cell.angle_alpha   90.00
_cell.angle_beta   90.00
_cell.angle_gamma   90.00
#
_symmetry.space_group_name_H-M   'P 1'
#
loop_
_entity.id
_entity.type
_entity.pdbx_description
1 polymer ?
#
loop_
_entity_poly.entity_id
_entity_poly.type
_entity_poly.pdbx_seq_one_letter_code
_entity_poly.pdbx_strand_id
1 'polypeptide(L)'
;MNTTQKYFLLTDTAATLFWTYVLARLVILYPLTGARFLPGGLADFYLSVLVGTCALELFNYASIFRHVRGTPTIYNALPKPYWVNLLLTNSTRLLLAFVIYNYPKVARTNAFPLLVASQSIKELFRWYYNIEKVRLYNNVSKTAVAIRKITFLIATPLEASSIFYILFQSLPVESYQDALLPYDTRIKTLLKAILLGYFPAFYALYKRSIYKYFFVHSRETYQKKQK
;
A
#
# COMPACT_ATOMS: atom_id res chain seq x y z
N MET A 1 -4.58 6.83 -28.50
CA MET A 1 -4.27 6.68 -27.06
C MET A 1 -4.11 8.07 -26.46
N ASN A 2 -4.96 8.43 -25.49
CA ASN A 2 -5.03 9.79 -24.95
C ASN A 2 -3.76 10.14 -24.13
N THR A 3 -3.37 11.41 -24.01
CA THR A 3 -2.15 11.82 -23.26
C THR A 3 -2.20 11.36 -21.81
N THR A 4 -3.35 11.50 -21.16
CA THR A 4 -3.61 11.00 -19.79
C THR A 4 -3.47 9.48 -19.68
N GLN A 5 -3.89 8.73 -20.70
CA GLN A 5 -3.78 7.27 -20.73
C GLN A 5 -2.33 6.82 -20.88
N LYS A 6 -1.55 7.52 -21.73
CA LYS A 6 -0.10 7.31 -21.85
C LYS A 6 0.60 7.58 -20.52
N TYR A 7 0.25 8.67 -19.84
CA TYR A 7 0.77 9.01 -18.52
C TYR A 7 0.50 7.89 -17.50
N PHE A 8 -0.75 7.44 -17.35
CA PHE A 8 -1.07 6.36 -16.41
C PHE A 8 -0.37 5.05 -16.74
N LEU A 9 -0.26 4.69 -18.03
CA LEU A 9 0.48 3.48 -18.41
C LEU A 9 1.96 3.57 -18.03
N LEU A 10 2.60 4.73 -18.23
CA LEU A 10 4.00 4.94 -17.83
C LEU A 10 4.18 4.93 -16.31
N THR A 11 3.31 5.63 -15.57
CA THR A 11 3.42 5.66 -14.10
C THR A 11 3.14 4.31 -13.47
N ASP A 12 2.13 3.59 -13.95
CA ASP A 12 1.71 2.31 -13.38
C ASP A 12 2.72 1.20 -13.74
N THR A 13 3.33 1.25 -14.94
CA THR A 13 4.44 0.35 -15.31
C THR A 13 5.68 0.61 -14.47
N ALA A 14 6.09 1.87 -14.31
CA ALA A 14 7.21 2.23 -13.45
C ALA A 14 6.97 1.79 -11.99
N ALA A 15 5.78 2.05 -11.45
CA ALA A 15 5.43 1.61 -10.09
C ALA A 15 5.45 0.08 -9.97
N THR A 16 4.91 -0.66 -10.94
CA THR A 16 4.98 -2.12 -10.96
C THR A 16 6.43 -2.61 -10.95
N LEU A 17 7.29 -2.03 -11.79
CA LEU A 17 8.71 -2.37 -11.84
C LEU A 17 9.41 -2.12 -10.50
N PHE A 18 9.19 -0.96 -9.87
CA PHE A 18 9.78 -0.68 -8.57
C PHE A 18 9.35 -1.69 -7.50
N TRP A 19 8.07 -2.04 -7.42
CA TRP A 19 7.60 -3.07 -6.49
C TRP A 19 8.14 -4.47 -6.81
N THR A 20 8.32 -4.81 -8.09
CA THR A 20 8.99 -6.06 -8.48
C THR A 20 10.45 -6.07 -8.04
N TYR A 21 11.18 -4.95 -8.15
CA TYR A 21 12.56 -4.85 -7.67
C TYR A 21 12.66 -4.94 -6.15
N VAL A 22 11.71 -4.36 -5.40
CA VAL A 22 11.65 -4.53 -3.94
C VAL A 22 11.50 -6.00 -3.58
N LEU A 23 10.60 -6.71 -4.26
CA LEU A 23 10.35 -8.13 -4.04
C LEU A 23 11.55 -8.98 -4.45
N ALA A 24 12.16 -8.73 -5.61
CA ALA A 24 13.37 -9.42 -6.05
C ALA A 24 14.52 -9.22 -5.05
N ARG A 25 14.71 -7.99 -4.58
CA ARG A 25 15.73 -7.68 -3.57
C ARG A 25 15.47 -8.39 -2.25
N LEU A 26 14.21 -8.51 -1.83
CA LEU A 26 13.83 -9.32 -0.66
C LEU A 26 14.17 -10.81 -0.87
N VAL A 27 13.79 -11.39 -2.01
CA VAL A 27 14.03 -12.82 -2.31
C VAL A 27 15.52 -13.14 -2.38
N ILE A 28 16.34 -12.21 -2.87
CA ILE A 28 17.80 -12.38 -2.94
C ILE A 28 18.44 -12.17 -1.56
N LEU A 29 18.12 -11.07 -0.86
CA LEU A 29 18.79 -10.71 0.40
C LEU A 29 18.35 -11.58 1.58
N TYR A 30 17.07 -11.96 1.64
CA TYR A 30 16.54 -12.72 2.79
C TYR A 30 17.29 -14.03 3.08
N PRO A 31 17.56 -14.92 2.10
CA PRO A 31 18.35 -16.12 2.34
C PRO A 31 19.84 -15.82 2.61
N LEU A 32 20.38 -14.72 2.07
CA LEU A 32 21.79 -14.36 2.22
C LEU A 32 22.13 -13.78 3.59
N THR A 33 21.29 -12.88 4.10
CA THR A 33 21.61 -12.06 5.29
C THR A 33 20.78 -12.44 6.51
N GLY A 34 19.69 -13.19 6.31
CA GLY A 34 18.65 -13.39 7.31
C GLY A 34 17.95 -12.09 7.73
N ALA A 35 17.00 -12.18 8.66
CA ALA A 35 16.19 -11.04 9.09
C ALA A 35 16.99 -9.94 9.82
N ARG A 36 18.10 -10.29 10.49
CA ARG A 36 18.87 -9.35 11.34
C ARG A 36 19.63 -8.29 10.54
N PHE A 37 20.13 -8.64 9.36
CA PHE A 37 20.94 -7.77 8.50
C PHE A 37 20.21 -7.30 7.23
N LEU A 38 19.02 -7.85 6.96
CA LEU A 38 18.13 -7.43 5.87
C LEU A 38 17.91 -5.90 5.79
N PRO A 39 17.73 -5.16 6.92
CA PRO A 39 17.40 -3.74 6.85
C PRO A 39 18.48 -2.90 6.19
N GLY A 40 19.77 -3.24 6.38
CA GLY A 40 20.89 -2.45 5.85
C GLY A 40 20.96 -2.41 4.33
N GLY A 41 20.36 -3.40 3.64
CA GLY A 41 20.28 -3.42 2.18
C GLY A 41 18.90 -3.09 1.63
N LEU A 42 17.82 -3.41 2.36
CA LEU A 42 16.45 -3.36 1.83
C LEU A 42 15.65 -2.14 2.28
N ALA A 43 15.86 -1.65 3.51
CA ALA A 43 14.97 -0.67 4.14
C ALA A 43 14.93 0.65 3.38
N ASP A 44 16.07 1.23 3.02
CA ASP A 44 16.12 2.52 2.33
C ASP A 44 15.46 2.46 0.94
N PHE A 45 15.66 1.35 0.22
CA PHE A 45 15.06 1.15 -1.09
C PHE A 45 13.55 0.90 -0.99
N TYR A 46 13.11 0.11 -0.01
CA TYR A 46 11.69 -0.09 0.24
C TYR A 46 11.01 1.23 0.65
N LEU A 47 11.64 2.03 1.53
CA LEU A 47 11.10 3.31 1.97
C LEU A 47 11.02 4.33 0.83
N SER A 48 12.01 4.39 -0.06
CA SER A 48 11.97 5.30 -1.21
C SER A 48 10.86 4.93 -2.19
N VAL A 49 10.69 3.64 -2.49
CA VAL A 49 9.58 3.14 -3.32
C VAL A 49 8.23 3.40 -2.65
N LEU A 50 8.13 3.17 -1.34
CA LEU A 50 6.93 3.39 -0.55
C LEU A 50 6.51 4.87 -0.59
N VAL A 51 7.41 5.79 -0.23
CA VAL A 51 7.14 7.23 -0.20
C VAL A 51 6.90 7.76 -1.61
N GLY A 52 7.69 7.32 -2.59
CA GLY A 52 7.54 7.73 -4.00
C GLY A 52 6.18 7.34 -4.58
N THR A 53 5.71 6.12 -4.30
CA THR A 53 4.39 5.66 -4.77
C THR A 53 3.24 6.35 -4.02
N CYS A 54 3.40 6.68 -2.73
CA CYS A 54 2.46 7.53 -2.01
C CYS A 54 2.36 8.94 -2.62
N ALA A 55 3.50 9.57 -2.90
CA ALA A 55 3.56 10.90 -3.51
C ALA A 55 2.90 10.90 -4.90
N LEU A 56 3.16 9.86 -5.70
CA LEU A 56 2.55 9.67 -7.01
C LEU A 56 1.02 9.54 -6.93
N GLU A 57 0.49 8.77 -5.98
CA GLU A 57 -0.95 8.62 -5.78
C GLU A 57 -1.62 9.94 -5.35
N LEU A 58 -1.01 10.65 -4.40
CA LEU A 58 -1.49 11.95 -3.93
C LEU A 58 -1.48 12.98 -5.05
N PHE A 59 -0.39 13.02 -5.82
CA PHE A 59 -0.25 13.88 -6.99
C PHE A 59 -1.32 13.55 -8.04
N ASN A 60 -1.49 12.29 -8.41
CA ASN A 60 -2.50 11.86 -9.38
C ASN A 60 -3.92 12.22 -8.92
N TYR A 61 -4.20 12.11 -7.61
CA TYR A 61 -5.48 12.53 -7.07
C TYR A 61 -5.68 14.04 -7.17
N ALA A 62 -4.71 14.83 -6.70
CA ALA A 62 -4.81 16.29 -6.64
C ALA A 62 -4.84 16.93 -8.03
N SER A 63 -3.99 16.47 -8.95
CA SER A 63 -3.85 17.03 -10.30
C SER A 63 -4.95 16.55 -11.24
N ILE A 64 -5.24 15.24 -11.27
CA ILE A 64 -6.14 14.64 -12.27
C ILE A 64 -7.53 14.42 -11.68
N PHE A 65 -7.65 13.58 -10.64
CA PHE A 65 -8.97 13.09 -10.22
C PHE A 65 -9.85 14.11 -9.48
N ARG A 66 -9.25 15.14 -8.85
CA ARG A 66 -9.98 16.24 -8.19
C ARG A 66 -10.72 17.12 -9.20
N HIS A 67 -10.18 17.28 -10.41
CA HIS A 67 -10.73 18.15 -11.44
C HIS A 67 -11.72 17.44 -12.37
N VAL A 68 -11.71 16.10 -12.39
CA VAL A 68 -12.69 15.28 -13.15
C VAL A 68 -13.97 15.09 -12.30
N ARG A 69 -14.89 16.06 -12.40
CA ARG A 69 -16.24 15.98 -11.84
C ARG A 69 -17.17 15.23 -12.80
N GLY A 70 -17.66 14.08 -12.36
CA GLY A 70 -19.01 13.56 -12.67
C GLY A 70 -19.38 13.21 -14.11
N THR A 71 -18.55 13.42 -15.13
CA THR A 71 -18.93 13.06 -16.50
C THR A 71 -18.67 11.57 -16.76
N PRO A 72 -19.68 10.81 -17.25
CA PRO A 72 -19.52 9.42 -17.67
C PRO A 72 -18.78 9.37 -19.01
N THR A 73 -17.51 9.74 -18.98
CA THR A 73 -16.62 9.76 -20.15
C THR A 73 -15.57 8.67 -20.01
N ILE A 74 -14.71 8.54 -21.03
CA ILE A 74 -13.56 7.61 -21.11
C ILE A 74 -12.74 7.55 -19.80
N TYR A 75 -12.77 8.61 -18.98
CA TYR A 75 -12.18 8.71 -17.66
C TYR A 75 -12.76 7.77 -16.58
N ASN A 76 -13.97 7.22 -16.74
CA ASN A 76 -14.50 6.16 -15.87
C ASN A 76 -13.72 4.84 -15.98
N ALA A 77 -12.98 4.63 -17.08
CA ALA A 77 -12.07 3.50 -17.20
C ALA A 77 -10.80 3.67 -16.35
N LEU A 78 -10.50 4.87 -15.86
CA LEU A 78 -9.34 5.09 -15.00
C LEU A 78 -9.63 4.59 -13.57
N PRO A 79 -8.64 4.05 -12.86
CA PRO A 79 -8.79 3.63 -11.47
C PRO A 79 -8.89 4.87 -10.55
N LYS A 80 -10.08 5.45 -10.39
CA LYS A 80 -10.31 6.53 -9.44
C LYS A 80 -10.39 5.99 -8.00
N PRO A 81 -9.46 6.34 -7.11
CA PRO A 81 -9.54 5.93 -5.70
C PRO A 81 -10.56 6.80 -4.96
N TYR A 82 -11.20 6.22 -3.95
CA TYR A 82 -12.02 6.98 -2.99
C TYR A 82 -11.08 7.80 -2.11
N TRP A 83 -11.33 9.10 -1.98
CA TRP A 83 -10.49 10.03 -1.22
C TRP A 83 -10.17 9.54 0.20
N VAL A 84 -11.19 9.08 0.93
CA VAL A 84 -11.03 8.59 2.31
C VAL A 84 -10.10 7.38 2.37
N ASN A 85 -10.25 6.43 1.44
CA ASN A 85 -9.39 5.26 1.38
C ASN A 85 -7.97 5.64 0.98
N LEU A 86 -7.80 6.60 0.06
CA LEU A 86 -6.49 7.08 -0.38
C LEU A 86 -5.75 7.75 0.76
N LEU A 87 -6.40 8.69 1.47
CA LEU A 87 -5.78 9.38 2.59
C LEU A 87 -5.37 8.41 3.68
N LEU A 88 -6.27 7.51 4.07
CA LEU A 88 -5.98 6.58 5.14
C LEU A 88 -4.83 5.62 4.79
N THR A 89 -4.84 5.07 3.56
CA THR A 89 -3.76 4.19 3.08
C THR A 89 -2.42 4.92 3.00
N ASN A 90 -2.40 6.16 2.51
CA ASN A 90 -1.17 6.94 2.44
C ASN A 90 -0.69 7.37 3.83
N SER A 91 -1.59 7.74 4.75
CA SER A 91 -1.24 8.05 6.14
C SER A 91 -0.63 6.84 6.85
N THR A 92 -1.16 5.63 6.67
CA THR A 92 -0.56 4.43 7.27
C THR A 92 0.82 4.12 6.70
N ARG A 93 1.00 4.28 5.39
CA ARG A 93 2.31 4.09 4.73
C ARG A 93 3.35 5.13 5.16
N LEU A 94 2.96 6.40 5.25
CA LEU A 94 3.84 7.48 5.71
C LEU A 94 4.20 7.33 7.19
N LEU A 95 3.25 6.92 8.02
CA LEU A 95 3.51 6.60 9.42
C LEU A 95 4.51 5.45 9.55
N LEU A 96 4.33 4.40 8.76
CA LEU A 96 5.28 3.30 8.72
C LEU A 96 6.68 3.76 8.27
N ALA A 97 6.75 4.61 7.24
CA ALA A 97 8.01 5.17 6.78
C ALA A 97 8.70 5.98 7.88
N PHE A 98 7.94 6.82 8.59
CA PHE A 98 8.41 7.58 9.74
C PHE A 98 8.95 6.66 10.85
N VAL A 99 8.25 5.58 11.17
CA VAL A 99 8.68 4.65 12.25
C VAL A 99 9.94 3.89 11.87
N ILE A 100 10.03 3.35 10.65
CA ILE A 100 11.22 2.60 10.22
C ILE A 100 12.44 3.50 10.12
N TYR A 101 12.26 4.75 9.65
CA TYR A 101 13.34 5.73 9.56
C TYR A 101 13.88 6.13 10.93
N ASN A 102 13.01 6.40 11.92
CA ASN A 102 13.44 6.85 13.25
C ASN A 102 13.85 5.69 14.18
N TYR A 103 13.32 4.48 13.96
CA TYR A 103 13.57 3.29 14.77
C TYR A 103 14.10 2.12 13.94
N PRO A 104 15.31 2.22 13.36
CA PRO A 104 15.85 1.20 12.44
C PRO A 104 16.05 -0.17 13.10
N LYS A 105 16.17 -0.23 14.43
CA LYS A 105 16.25 -1.50 15.19
C LYS A 105 14.98 -2.34 15.02
N VAL A 106 13.83 -1.72 14.81
CA VAL A 106 12.53 -2.41 14.64
C VAL A 106 12.51 -3.23 13.34
N ALA A 107 13.23 -2.78 12.31
CA ALA A 107 13.34 -3.48 11.03
C ALA A 107 14.13 -4.81 11.12
N ARG A 108 14.87 -5.05 12.21
CA ARG A 108 15.64 -6.30 12.42
C ARG A 108 14.78 -7.50 12.82
N THR A 109 13.46 -7.31 12.95
CA THR A 109 12.51 -8.34 13.34
C THR A 109 11.94 -9.07 12.12
N ASN A 110 11.44 -10.30 12.30
CA ASN A 110 10.80 -11.08 11.22
C ASN A 110 9.52 -10.42 10.67
N ALA A 111 8.95 -9.45 11.38
CA ALA A 111 7.80 -8.69 10.89
C ALA A 111 8.15 -7.78 9.70
N PHE A 112 9.40 -7.29 9.61
CA PHE A 112 9.84 -6.44 8.51
C PHE A 112 9.86 -7.16 7.15
N PRO A 113 10.50 -8.33 6.96
CA PRO A 113 10.41 -9.06 5.70
C PRO A 113 8.98 -9.50 5.36
N LEU A 114 8.17 -9.85 6.36
CA LEU A 114 6.75 -10.19 6.15
C LEU A 114 5.95 -8.98 5.66
N LEU A 115 6.18 -7.79 6.23
CA LEU A 115 5.60 -6.53 5.78
C LEU A 115 6.01 -6.25 4.33
N VAL A 116 7.31 -6.28 4.04
CA VAL A 116 7.81 -5.99 2.69
C VAL A 116 7.25 -6.98 1.68
N ALA A 117 7.20 -8.28 2.01
CA ALA A 117 6.62 -9.30 1.14
C ALA A 117 5.12 -9.05 0.89
N SER A 118 4.33 -8.97 1.96
CA SER A 118 2.87 -8.80 1.87
C SER A 118 2.51 -7.53 1.11
N GLN A 119 3.16 -6.42 1.42
CA GLN A 119 2.90 -5.15 0.75
C GLN A 119 3.39 -5.17 -0.70
N SER A 120 4.59 -5.68 -0.99
CA SER A 120 5.10 -5.71 -2.38
C SER A 120 4.24 -6.57 -3.28
N ILE A 121 3.79 -7.74 -2.80
CA ILE A 121 2.88 -8.61 -3.54
C ILE A 121 1.53 -7.89 -3.77
N LYS A 122 0.97 -7.27 -2.73
CA LYS A 122 -0.29 -6.52 -2.83
C LYS A 122 -0.20 -5.39 -3.85
N GLU A 123 0.87 -4.62 -3.81
CA GLU A 123 1.10 -3.46 -4.68
C GLU A 123 1.39 -3.87 -6.12
N LEU A 124 2.22 -4.89 -6.33
CA LEU A 124 2.51 -5.44 -7.66
C LEU A 124 1.23 -5.83 -8.39
N PHE A 125 0.37 -6.63 -7.76
CA PHE A 125 -0.89 -7.06 -8.40
C PHE A 125 -1.89 -5.91 -8.54
N ARG A 126 -1.84 -4.91 -7.64
CA ARG A 126 -2.68 -3.70 -7.77
C ARG A 126 -2.29 -2.87 -9.00
N TRP A 127 -0.99 -2.58 -9.17
CA TRP A 127 -0.51 -1.79 -10.30
C TRP A 127 -0.62 -2.56 -11.61
N TYR A 128 -0.32 -3.86 -11.61
CA TYR A 128 -0.55 -4.73 -12.78
C TYR A 128 -2.01 -4.71 -13.25
N TYR A 129 -2.96 -4.82 -12.31
CA TYR A 129 -4.38 -4.69 -12.63
C TYR A 129 -4.72 -3.30 -13.20
N ASN A 130 -4.12 -2.22 -12.68
CA ASN A 130 -4.38 -0.88 -13.18
C ASN A 130 -3.88 -0.72 -14.63
N ILE A 131 -2.72 -1.30 -14.97
CA ILE A 131 -2.21 -1.36 -16.35
C ILE A 131 -3.21 -2.04 -17.27
N GLU A 132 -3.72 -3.22 -16.90
CA GLU A 132 -4.73 -3.93 -17.70
C GLU A 132 -6.02 -3.10 -17.84
N LYS A 133 -6.47 -2.45 -16.76
CA LYS A 133 -7.67 -1.62 -16.77
C LYS A 133 -7.54 -0.42 -17.71
N VAL A 134 -6.38 0.24 -17.70
CA VAL A 134 -6.09 1.39 -18.56
C VAL A 134 -5.90 0.97 -20.02
N ARG A 135 -5.31 -0.21 -20.28
CA ARG A 135 -5.10 -0.74 -21.64
C ARG A 135 -6.38 -1.24 -22.29
N LEU A 136 -7.23 -1.93 -21.53
CA LEU A 136 -8.43 -2.62 -22.03
C LEU A 136 -9.74 -1.84 -21.79
N TYR A 137 -9.66 -0.57 -21.41
CA TYR A 137 -10.82 0.28 -21.11
C TYR A 137 -11.87 -0.42 -20.25
N ASN A 138 -11.43 -0.96 -19.11
CA ASN A 138 -12.26 -1.68 -18.14
C ASN A 138 -12.73 -3.10 -18.55
N ASN A 139 -12.34 -3.61 -19.72
CA ASN A 139 -12.53 -5.02 -20.10
C ASN A 139 -11.40 -5.92 -19.58
N VAL A 140 -11.23 -5.94 -18.24
CA VAL A 140 -10.14 -6.66 -17.57
C VAL A 140 -10.45 -8.16 -17.49
N SER A 141 -9.43 -8.99 -17.66
CA SER A 141 -9.55 -10.44 -17.55
C SER A 141 -10.11 -10.86 -16.17
N LYS A 142 -11.01 -11.86 -16.15
CA LYS A 142 -11.58 -12.38 -14.89
C LYS A 142 -10.50 -12.95 -13.97
N THR A 143 -9.43 -13.49 -14.55
CA THR A 143 -8.26 -14.00 -13.85
C THR A 143 -7.51 -12.89 -13.12
N ALA A 144 -7.20 -11.77 -13.77
CA ALA A 144 -6.53 -10.64 -13.12
C ALA A 144 -7.41 -10.02 -12.01
N VAL A 145 -8.73 -9.95 -12.21
CA VAL A 145 -9.67 -9.55 -11.16
C VAL A 145 -9.62 -10.51 -9.97
N ALA A 146 -9.60 -11.83 -10.21
CA ALA A 146 -9.56 -12.84 -9.16
C ALA A 146 -8.24 -12.80 -8.38
N ILE A 147 -7.11 -12.72 -9.07
CA ILE A 147 -5.78 -12.60 -8.46
C ILE A 147 -5.74 -11.37 -7.55
N ARG A 148 -6.15 -10.20 -8.06
CA ARG A 148 -6.22 -8.97 -7.25
C ARG A 148 -7.06 -9.15 -5.98
N LYS A 149 -8.22 -9.83 -6.08
CA LYS A 149 -9.10 -10.07 -4.92
C LYS A 149 -8.47 -11.00 -3.89
N ILE A 150 -7.87 -12.10 -4.34
CA ILE A 150 -7.21 -13.08 -3.46
C ILE A 150 -6.02 -12.43 -2.77
N THR A 151 -5.17 -11.73 -3.53
CA THR A 151 -4.04 -11.00 -2.98
C THR A 151 -4.51 -9.96 -1.97
N PHE A 152 -5.54 -9.17 -2.27
CA PHE A 152 -6.08 -8.21 -1.32
C PHE A 152 -6.59 -8.88 -0.04
N LEU A 153 -7.29 -10.01 -0.14
CA LEU A 153 -7.83 -10.75 1.00
C LEU A 153 -6.74 -11.31 1.92
N ILE A 154 -5.63 -11.81 1.37
CA ILE A 154 -4.57 -12.46 2.12
C ILE A 154 -3.49 -11.46 2.57
N ALA A 155 -3.04 -10.59 1.67
CA ALA A 155 -1.92 -9.69 1.96
C ALA A 155 -2.31 -8.56 2.91
N THR A 156 -3.56 -8.07 2.86
CA THR A 156 -4.01 -6.97 3.73
C THR A 156 -3.97 -7.32 5.23
N PRO A 157 -4.47 -8.46 5.72
CA PRO A 157 -4.35 -8.83 7.13
C PRO A 157 -2.90 -9.13 7.54
N LEU A 158 -2.07 -9.71 6.66
CA LEU A 158 -0.65 -9.95 6.92
C LEU A 158 0.16 -8.64 7.03
N GLU A 159 -0.15 -7.68 6.18
CA GLU A 159 0.42 -6.33 6.27
C GLU A 159 -0.05 -5.64 7.54
N ALA A 160 -1.34 -5.72 7.87
CA ALA A 160 -1.83 -5.06 9.08
C ALA A 160 -1.23 -5.63 10.37
N SER A 161 -1.06 -6.95 10.46
CA SER A 161 -0.44 -7.59 11.62
C SER A 161 1.04 -7.24 11.74
N SER A 162 1.78 -7.18 10.62
CA SER A 162 3.18 -6.78 10.61
C SER A 162 3.37 -5.30 10.94
N ILE A 163 2.53 -4.39 10.42
CA ILE A 163 2.50 -2.98 10.82
C ILE A 163 2.27 -2.86 12.34
N PHE A 164 1.27 -3.55 12.86
CA PHE A 164 0.96 -3.52 14.28
C PHE A 164 2.14 -4.00 15.12
N TYR A 165 2.78 -5.10 14.73
CA TYR A 165 3.95 -5.63 15.43
C TYR A 165 5.14 -4.66 15.40
N ILE A 166 5.41 -4.03 14.25
CA ILE A 166 6.46 -3.01 14.09
C ILE A 166 6.17 -1.81 14.99
N LEU A 167 4.92 -1.31 15.01
CA LEU A 167 4.53 -0.22 15.90
C LEU A 167 4.66 -0.60 17.37
N PHE A 168 4.27 -1.83 17.72
CA PHE A 168 4.40 -2.35 19.07
C PHE A 168 5.87 -2.38 19.51
N GLN A 169 6.75 -2.88 18.65
CA GLN A 169 8.20 -2.93 18.89
C GLN A 169 8.87 -1.54 18.89
N SER A 170 8.27 -0.53 18.26
CA SER A 170 8.80 0.84 18.30
C SER A 170 8.60 1.55 19.64
N LEU A 171 7.69 1.07 20.50
CA LEU A 171 7.40 1.66 21.81
C LEU A 171 8.54 1.56 22.84
N PRO A 172 9.15 0.37 23.05
CA PRO A 172 10.25 0.21 24.02
C PRO A 172 11.62 0.64 23.48
N VAL A 173 11.77 0.82 22.15
CA VAL A 173 13.07 1.11 21.54
C VAL A 173 13.41 2.58 21.67
N GLU A 174 14.52 2.88 22.33
CA GLU A 174 15.13 4.22 22.34
C GLU A 174 15.45 4.65 20.91
N SER A 175 14.97 5.84 20.52
CA SER A 175 15.12 6.33 19.15
C SER A 175 16.59 6.67 18.90
N TYR A 176 17.05 6.61 17.64
CA TYR A 176 18.41 7.05 17.30
C TYR A 176 18.62 8.55 17.60
N GLN A 177 17.53 9.31 17.73
CA GLN A 177 17.52 10.73 18.05
C GLN A 177 17.51 11.02 19.55
N ASP A 178 17.29 10.04 20.44
CA ASP A 178 17.30 10.23 21.90
C ASP A 178 18.68 10.74 22.39
N ALA A 179 19.75 10.48 21.63
CA ALA A 179 21.10 10.96 21.90
C ALA A 179 21.39 12.40 21.40
N LEU A 180 20.58 12.95 20.49
CA LEU A 180 20.82 14.24 19.82
C LEU A 180 19.82 15.33 20.24
N LEU A 181 18.59 14.96 20.56
CA LEU A 181 17.54 15.84 21.10
C LEU A 181 16.73 15.01 22.10
N PRO A 182 16.38 15.53 23.30
CA PRO A 182 15.50 14.81 24.20
C PRO A 182 14.17 14.53 23.49
N TYR A 183 14.01 13.30 23.04
CA TYR A 183 12.92 12.91 22.17
C TYR A 183 11.61 12.94 22.95
N ASP A 184 10.68 13.74 22.47
CA ASP A 184 9.58 14.28 23.23
C ASP A 184 8.54 13.19 23.57
N THR A 185 8.20 13.06 24.85
CA THR A 185 7.16 12.15 25.40
C THR A 185 5.84 12.17 24.61
N ARG A 186 5.58 13.26 23.90
CA ARG A 186 4.45 13.48 22.99
C ARG A 186 4.40 12.49 21.83
N ILE A 187 5.53 12.17 21.19
CA ILE A 187 5.58 11.25 20.04
C ILE A 187 5.29 9.82 20.49
N LYS A 188 5.86 9.39 21.63
CA LYS A 188 5.56 8.08 22.24
C LYS A 188 4.08 7.95 22.62
N THR A 189 3.50 9.02 23.16
CA THR A 189 2.07 9.08 23.50
C THR A 189 1.19 9.00 22.25
N LEU A 190 1.57 9.69 21.17
CA LEU A 190 0.89 9.62 19.88
C LEU A 190 0.96 8.22 19.28
N LEU A 191 2.12 7.56 19.30
CA LEU A 191 2.29 6.17 18.87
C LEU A 191 1.39 5.20 19.66
N LYS A 192 1.29 5.36 20.99
CA LYS A 192 0.36 4.59 21.83
C LYS A 192 -1.10 4.79 21.42
N ALA A 193 -1.50 6.04 21.20
CA ALA A 193 -2.86 6.37 20.78
C ALA A 193 -3.19 5.77 19.41
N ILE A 194 -2.25 5.84 18.46
CA ILE A 194 -2.40 5.23 17.14
C ILE A 194 -2.50 3.71 17.26
N LEU A 195 -1.66 3.07 18.09
CA LEU A 195 -1.70 1.62 18.30
C LEU A 195 -3.07 1.15 18.81
N LEU A 196 -3.64 1.88 19.78
CA LEU A 196 -4.98 1.64 20.33
C LEU A 196 -6.08 1.79 19.27
N GLY A 197 -5.99 2.84 18.45
CA GLY A 197 -6.97 3.11 17.38
C GLY A 197 -6.81 2.24 16.13
N TYR A 198 -5.64 1.64 15.92
CA TYR A 198 -5.29 0.96 14.67
C TYR A 198 -6.16 -0.28 14.41
N PHE A 199 -6.32 -1.16 15.39
CA PHE A 199 -7.07 -2.41 15.20
C PHE A 199 -8.57 -2.21 14.95
N PRO A 200 -9.30 -1.38 15.73
CA PRO A 200 -10.70 -1.07 15.46
C PRO A 200 -10.90 -0.38 14.11
N ALA A 201 -10.02 0.58 13.76
CA ALA A 201 -10.08 1.29 12.48
C ALA A 201 -9.83 0.33 11.31
N PHE A 202 -8.79 -0.51 11.41
CA PHE A 202 -8.47 -1.51 10.41
C PHE A 202 -9.64 -2.47 10.20
N TYR A 203 -10.22 -3.02 11.28
CA TYR A 203 -11.32 -3.96 11.19
C TYR A 203 -12.56 -3.35 10.50
N ALA A 204 -12.96 -2.14 10.89
CA ALA A 204 -14.11 -1.46 10.28
C ALA A 204 -13.91 -1.22 8.77
N LEU A 205 -12.70 -0.80 8.38
CA LEU A 205 -12.35 -0.53 6.98
C LEU A 205 -12.20 -1.80 6.16
N TYR A 206 -11.61 -2.84 6.75
CA TYR A 206 -11.44 -4.14 6.12
C TYR A 206 -12.81 -4.78 5.87
N LYS A 207 -13.71 -4.79 6.85
CA LYS A 207 -15.10 -5.26 6.72
C LYS A 207 -15.83 -4.51 5.59
N ARG A 208 -15.74 -3.18 5.56
CA ARG A 208 -16.36 -2.36 4.50
C ARG A 208 -15.78 -2.67 3.12
N SER A 209 -14.47 -2.89 3.04
CA SER A 209 -13.76 -3.20 1.80
C SER A 209 -14.16 -4.58 1.27
N ILE A 210 -14.16 -5.62 2.12
CA ILE A 210 -14.63 -6.97 1.75
C ILE A 210 -16.08 -6.90 1.26
N TYR A 211 -16.96 -6.25 2.01
CA TYR A 211 -18.37 -6.15 1.64
C TYR A 211 -18.53 -5.60 0.22
N LYS A 212 -17.77 -4.55 -0.11
CA LYS A 212 -17.78 -3.95 -1.44
C LYS A 212 -17.17 -4.84 -2.52
N TYR A 213 -16.01 -5.45 -2.26
CA TYR A 213 -15.28 -6.29 -3.22
C TYR A 213 -16.04 -7.56 -3.59
N PHE A 214 -16.82 -8.13 -2.67
CA PHE A 214 -17.50 -9.41 -2.85
C PHE A 214 -19.01 -9.31 -3.07
N PHE A 215 -19.74 -8.39 -2.42
CA PHE A 215 -21.22 -8.37 -2.47
C PHE A 215 -21.81 -7.31 -3.41
N VAL A 216 -21.17 -6.14 -3.54
CA VAL A 216 -21.68 -5.07 -4.43
C VAL A 216 -21.35 -5.37 -5.89
N HIS A 217 -20.11 -5.79 -6.17
CA HIS A 217 -19.68 -6.07 -7.53
C HIS A 217 -20.34 -7.33 -8.13
N SER A 218 -20.70 -8.31 -7.30
CA SER A 218 -21.45 -9.49 -7.74
C SER A 218 -22.87 -9.11 -8.16
N ARG A 219 -23.59 -8.27 -7.39
CA ARG A 219 -24.93 -7.77 -7.77
C ARG A 219 -24.97 -7.05 -9.12
N GLU A 220 -24.01 -6.16 -9.40
CA GLU A 220 -23.92 -5.47 -10.70
C GLU A 220 -23.67 -6.42 -11.87
N THR A 221 -22.91 -7.51 -11.63
CA THR A 221 -22.62 -8.52 -12.65
C THR A 221 -23.83 -9.42 -12.93
N TYR A 222 -24.65 -9.71 -11.91
CA TYR A 222 -25.91 -10.45 -12.08
C TYR A 222 -26.97 -9.61 -12.82
N GLN A 223 -27.13 -8.32 -12.50
CA GLN A 223 -28.09 -7.45 -13.18
C GLN A 223 -27.76 -7.20 -14.66
N LYS A 224 -26.46 -7.17 -15.02
CA LYS A 224 -26.04 -7.06 -16.44
C LYS A 224 -26.24 -8.34 -17.25
N LYS A 225 -26.38 -9.51 -16.62
CA LYS A 225 -26.66 -10.79 -17.30
C LYS A 225 -28.16 -11.03 -17.55
N GLN A 226 -29.03 -10.27 -16.89
CA GLN A 226 -30.49 -10.37 -17.03
C GLN A 226 -31.06 -9.35 -18.05
N LYS A 227 -30.21 -8.54 -18.66
CA LYS A 227 -30.53 -7.68 -19.81
C LYS A 227 -29.81 -8.20 -21.03
#